data_AF-A0A8F7CK04-F1
#
_entry.id   AF-A0A8F7CK04-F1
#
_cell.length_a   1.000
_cell.length_b   1.000
_cell.length_c   1.000
_cell.angle_alpha   90.00
_cell.angle_beta   90.00
_cell.angle_gamma   90.00
#
_symmetry.space_group_name_H-M   'P 1'
#
loop_
_entity.id
_entity.type
_entity.pdbx_description
1 polymer ?
#
loop_
_entity_poly.entity_id
_entity_poly.type
_entity_poly.pdbx_seq_one_letter_code
_entity_poly.pdbx_strand_id
1 'polypeptide(L)'
;MMLKSFIYLPYFSMLLILLVFILSPNLSIIQSMIFLMMFTISTCLSISFQFTLSLYSFLIFLMIVGGLMVLFMMFLSLISNQYTHSEWKKIILPLIIITPIFMFMLSKFSLANLISSSHLSTKYTSINFYYMNLNQLLEFPFNTFIITLMFFLLFNLILITKICIINSKPLRMIKK
;
A
#
# COMPACT_ATOMS: atom_id res chain seq x y z
N MET A 1 16.72 -18.59 -3.08
CA MET A 1 17.31 -17.35 -2.51
C MET A 1 16.55 -16.11 -2.98
N MET A 2 16.28 -15.93 -4.28
CA MET A 2 15.53 -14.78 -4.81
C MET A 2 14.10 -14.63 -4.26
N LEU A 3 13.31 -15.70 -4.12
CA LEU A 3 11.96 -15.60 -3.55
C LEU A 3 11.95 -15.09 -2.09
N LYS A 4 12.98 -15.44 -1.31
CA LYS A 4 13.10 -14.99 0.09
C LYS A 4 13.49 -13.51 0.17
N SER A 5 14.27 -12.98 -0.77
CA SER A 5 14.57 -11.54 -0.81
C SER A 5 13.34 -10.69 -1.12
N PHE A 6 12.37 -11.20 -1.89
CA PHE A 6 11.13 -10.49 -2.16
C PHE A 6 10.24 -10.31 -0.91
N ILE A 7 10.35 -11.19 0.10
CA ILE A 7 9.65 -11.05 1.38
C ILE A 7 10.17 -9.84 2.17
N TYR A 8 11.47 -9.53 2.06
CA TYR A 8 12.09 -8.40 2.75
C TYR A 8 11.90 -7.05 2.03
N LEU A 9 11.46 -7.08 0.78
CA LEU A 9 11.24 -5.91 -0.06
C LEU A 9 10.25 -4.88 0.53
N PRO A 10 9.06 -5.25 1.06
CA PRO A 10 8.15 -4.28 1.68
C PRO A 10 8.69 -3.67 2.99
N TYR A 11 9.45 -4.45 3.77
CA TYR A 11 10.08 -3.93 4.98
C TYR A 11 11.15 -2.89 4.64
N PHE A 12 11.89 -3.12 3.56
CA PHE A 12 12.85 -2.14 3.05
C PHE A 12 12.17 -0.87 2.54
N SER A 13 11.09 -1.00 1.76
CA SER A 13 10.37 0.18 1.25
C SER A 13 9.74 1.00 2.38
N MET A 14 9.22 0.35 3.44
CA MET A 14 8.73 1.05 4.64
C MET A 14 9.82 1.87 5.33
N LEU A 15 11.01 1.28 5.50
CA LEU A 15 12.13 1.95 6.18
C LEU A 15 12.64 3.15 5.37
N LEU A 16 12.71 3.03 4.05
CA LEU A 16 13.07 4.14 3.16
C LEU A 16 12.09 5.32 3.28
N ILE A 17 10.79 5.05 3.34
CA ILE A 17 9.78 6.10 3.45
C ILE A 17 9.89 6.81 4.79
N LEU A 18 10.11 6.06 5.87
CA LEU A 18 10.26 6.61 7.21
C LEU A 18 11.50 7.52 7.31
N LEU A 19 12.61 7.11 6.70
CA LEU A 19 13.81 7.94 6.57
C LEU A 19 13.55 9.23 5.79
N VAL A 20 12.80 9.16 4.70
CA VAL A 20 12.47 10.34 3.88
C VAL A 20 11.60 11.33 4.67
N PHE A 21 10.65 10.86 5.48
CA PHE A 21 9.88 11.74 6.37
C PHE A 21 10.74 12.42 7.44
N ILE A 22 11.74 11.71 7.98
CA ILE A 22 12.67 12.29 8.96
C ILE A 22 13.58 13.35 8.30
N LEU A 23 14.10 13.07 7.10
CA LEU A 23 15.06 13.94 6.41
C LEU A 23 14.39 15.17 5.77
N SER A 24 13.12 15.05 5.38
CA SER A 24 12.35 16.11 4.77
C SER A 24 10.99 16.22 5.47
N PRO A 25 10.88 17.05 6.53
CA PRO A 25 9.61 17.21 7.25
C PRO A 25 8.54 17.92 6.39
N ASN A 26 8.96 18.70 5.39
CA ASN A 26 8.08 19.50 4.53
C ASN A 26 7.98 18.90 3.12
N LEU A 27 7.61 17.63 3.01
CA LEU A 27 7.33 16.99 1.72
C LEU A 27 6.07 17.57 1.08
N SER A 28 6.11 17.80 -0.23
CA SER A 28 4.90 18.16 -0.95
C SER A 28 3.89 17.01 -0.93
N ILE A 29 2.59 17.34 -0.94
CA ILE A 29 1.51 16.34 -0.96
C ILE A 29 1.65 15.40 -2.17
N ILE A 30 2.07 15.94 -3.32
CA ILE A 30 2.32 15.14 -4.53
C ILE A 30 3.43 14.11 -4.28
N GLN A 31 4.51 14.53 -3.62
CA GLN A 31 5.64 13.65 -3.35
C GLN A 31 5.29 12.56 -2.33
N SER A 32 4.52 12.87 -1.29
CA SER A 32 4.05 11.86 -0.33
C SER A 32 3.12 10.84 -0.99
N MET A 33 2.26 11.27 -1.93
CA MET A 33 1.41 10.36 -2.70
C MET A 33 2.23 9.41 -3.58
N ILE A 34 3.28 9.90 -4.25
CA ILE A 34 4.17 9.06 -5.06
C ILE A 34 4.87 8.00 -4.20
N PHE A 35 5.37 8.36 -3.01
CA PHE A 35 5.99 7.39 -2.10
C PHE A 35 5.01 6.32 -1.63
N LEU A 36 3.76 6.72 -1.34
CA LEU A 36 2.72 5.79 -0.93
C LEU A 36 2.35 4.83 -2.07
N MET A 37 2.25 5.32 -3.31
CA MET A 37 2.07 4.46 -4.48
C MET A 37 3.20 3.43 -4.62
N MET A 38 4.46 3.86 -4.52
CA MET A 38 5.60 2.94 -4.60
C MET A 38 5.59 1.87 -3.50
N PHE A 39 5.21 2.23 -2.28
CA PHE A 39 5.05 1.28 -1.17
C PHE A 39 4.00 0.21 -1.49
N THR A 40 2.83 0.63 -1.98
CA THR A 40 1.72 -0.29 -2.25
C THR A 40 2.01 -1.25 -3.39
N ILE A 41 2.72 -0.79 -4.44
CA ILE A 41 3.20 -1.67 -5.50
C ILE A 41 4.19 -2.70 -4.93
N SER A 42 5.11 -2.26 -4.08
CA SER A 42 6.14 -3.13 -3.48
C SER A 42 5.55 -4.23 -2.57
N THR A 43 4.49 -3.91 -1.84
CA THR A 43 3.78 -4.85 -0.96
C THR A 43 2.91 -5.82 -1.75
N CYS A 44 2.22 -5.36 -2.80
CA CYS A 44 1.44 -6.26 -3.65
C CYS A 44 2.33 -7.28 -4.38
N LEU A 45 3.51 -6.84 -4.84
CA LEU A 45 4.50 -7.73 -5.45
C LEU A 45 5.03 -8.78 -4.46
N SER A 46 5.27 -8.42 -3.20
CA SER A 46 5.76 -9.41 -2.23
C SER A 46 4.71 -10.46 -1.87
N ILE A 47 3.43 -10.08 -1.82
CA ILE A 47 2.31 -10.99 -1.55
C ILE A 47 2.09 -11.93 -2.75
N SER A 48 2.18 -11.42 -3.99
CA SER A 48 1.97 -12.24 -5.19
C SER A 48 3.00 -13.37 -5.32
N PHE A 49 4.24 -13.14 -4.87
CA PHE A 49 5.28 -14.17 -4.87
C PHE A 49 5.06 -15.30 -3.85
N GLN A 50 4.15 -15.20 -2.89
CA GLN A 50 3.90 -16.25 -1.89
C GLN A 50 3.01 -17.41 -2.40
N PHE A 51 2.85 -17.54 -3.72
CA PHE A 51 2.27 -18.65 -4.51
C PHE A 51 0.82 -19.10 -4.20
N THR A 52 0.26 -18.83 -3.03
CA THR A 52 -1.09 -19.29 -2.64
C THR A 52 -2.15 -18.20 -2.73
N LEU A 53 -1.77 -16.93 -2.74
CA LEU A 53 -2.67 -15.78 -2.61
C LEU A 53 -2.67 -14.84 -3.82
N SER A 54 -2.26 -15.31 -5.01
CA SER A 54 -2.08 -14.43 -6.18
C SER A 54 -3.34 -13.64 -6.54
N LEU A 55 -4.52 -14.27 -6.53
CA LEU A 55 -5.80 -13.59 -6.79
C LEU A 55 -6.11 -12.50 -5.74
N TYR A 56 -5.88 -12.79 -4.45
CA TYR A 56 -6.06 -11.80 -3.39
C TYR A 56 -5.07 -10.64 -3.53
N SER A 57 -3.82 -10.92 -3.90
CA SER A 57 -2.82 -9.89 -4.15
C SER A 57 -3.21 -8.96 -5.31
N PHE A 58 -3.85 -9.51 -6.36
CA PHE A 58 -4.37 -8.70 -7.47
C PHE A 58 -5.60 -7.87 -7.07
N LEU A 59 -6.51 -8.41 -6.25
CA LEU A 59 -7.65 -7.65 -5.74
C LEU A 59 -7.21 -6.50 -4.82
N ILE A 60 -6.24 -6.75 -3.93
CA ILE A 60 -5.65 -5.75 -3.06
C ILE A 60 -4.95 -4.66 -3.89
N PHE A 61 -4.18 -5.06 -4.91
CA PHE A 61 -3.53 -4.14 -5.83
C PHE A 61 -4.54 -3.21 -6.52
N LEU A 62 -5.60 -3.77 -7.10
CA LEU A 62 -6.64 -3.00 -7.79
C LEU A 62 -7.34 -2.00 -6.86
N MET A 63 -7.73 -2.44 -5.66
CA MET A 63 -8.44 -1.59 -4.70
C MET A 63 -7.57 -0.42 -4.22
N ILE A 64 -6.31 -0.69 -3.90
CA ILE A 64 -5.39 0.32 -3.35
C ILE A 64 -4.94 1.29 -4.44
N VAL A 65 -4.51 0.79 -5.61
CA VAL A 65 -4.10 1.65 -6.73
C VAL A 65 -5.28 2.49 -7.23
N GLY A 66 -6.47 1.90 -7.36
CA GLY A 66 -7.68 2.63 -7.76
C GLY A 66 -8.04 3.76 -6.79
N GLY A 67 -8.06 3.49 -5.49
CA GLY A 67 -8.36 4.51 -4.48
C GLY A 67 -7.32 5.64 -4.42
N LEU A 68 -6.05 5.29 -4.52
CA LEU A 68 -4.96 6.27 -4.50
C LEU A 68 -4.91 7.13 -5.76
N MET A 69 -5.29 6.60 -6.94
CA MET A 69 -5.41 7.40 -8.15
C MET A 69 -6.49 8.49 -8.04
N VAL A 70 -7.63 8.18 -7.41
CA VAL A 70 -8.70 9.17 -7.19
C VAL A 70 -8.21 10.28 -6.25
N LEU A 71 -7.53 9.92 -5.15
CA LEU A 71 -6.93 10.90 -4.25
C LEU A 71 -5.88 11.76 -4.95
N PHE A 72 -5.05 11.17 -5.81
CA PHE A 72 -4.05 11.89 -6.58
C PHE A 72 -4.68 12.95 -7.50
N MET A 73 -5.75 12.59 -8.22
CA MET A 73 -6.49 13.53 -9.07
C MET A 73 -7.12 14.67 -8.27
N MET A 74 -7.69 14.36 -7.09
CA MET A 74 -8.26 15.37 -6.20
C MET A 74 -7.19 16.38 -5.75
N PHE A 75 -6.02 15.93 -5.30
CA PHE A 75 -4.95 16.85 -4.88
C PHE A 75 -4.34 17.63 -6.05
N LEU A 76 -4.18 17.02 -7.23
CA LEU A 76 -3.76 17.75 -8.43
C LEU A 76 -4.72 18.90 -8.76
N SER A 77 -6.04 18.68 -8.64
CA SER A 77 -7.03 19.71 -8.93
C SER A 77 -7.02 20.87 -7.93
N LEU A 78 -6.61 20.61 -6.67
CA LEU A 78 -6.54 21.63 -5.61
C LEU A 78 -5.23 22.43 -5.63
N ILE A 79 -4.14 21.84 -6.11
CA ILE A 79 -2.78 22.39 -5.97
C ILE A 79 -2.32 23.10 -7.26
N SER A 80 -3.23 23.43 -8.20
CA SER A 80 -2.84 24.13 -9.42
C SER A 80 -2.15 25.46 -9.07
N ASN A 81 -0.81 25.42 -9.12
CA ASN A 81 0.14 26.53 -9.18
C ASN A 81 0.93 26.96 -7.92
N GLN A 82 1.04 26.17 -6.85
CA GLN A 82 2.16 26.39 -5.91
C GLN A 82 3.39 25.62 -6.40
N TYR A 83 4.34 26.32 -7.00
CA TYR A 83 5.67 25.78 -7.34
C TYR A 83 6.32 25.26 -6.06
N THR A 84 6.15 23.97 -5.79
CA THR A 84 6.89 23.32 -4.72
C THR A 84 8.34 23.22 -5.20
N HIS A 85 9.19 24.12 -4.71
CA HIS A 85 10.63 24.04 -4.91
C HIS A 85 11.10 22.73 -4.25
N SER A 86 11.13 21.67 -5.05
CA SER A 86 11.35 20.33 -4.57
C SER A 86 12.85 20.10 -4.54
N GLU A 87 13.38 19.98 -3.33
CA GLU A 87 14.80 19.71 -3.08
C GLU A 87 15.14 18.23 -3.35
N TRP A 88 14.80 17.71 -4.55
CA TRP A 88 15.06 16.32 -4.93
C TRP A 88 16.51 15.92 -4.71
N LYS A 89 17.45 16.84 -4.94
CA LYS A 89 18.88 16.64 -4.73
C LYS A 89 19.21 16.25 -3.28
N LYS A 90 18.50 16.80 -2.30
CA LYS A 90 18.72 16.48 -0.86
C LYS A 90 18.18 15.12 -0.47
N ILE A 91 17.18 14.60 -1.20
CA ILE A 91 16.54 13.30 -0.92
C ILE A 91 17.25 12.16 -1.65
N ILE A 92 17.76 12.40 -2.86
CA ILE A 92 18.42 11.37 -3.68
C ILE A 92 19.73 10.91 -3.05
N LEU A 93 20.50 11.83 -2.47
CA LEU A 93 21.82 11.56 -1.90
C LEU A 93 21.80 10.55 -0.72
N PRO A 94 20.93 10.69 0.29
CA PRO A 94 20.82 9.69 1.36
C PRO A 94 20.26 8.35 0.84
N LEU A 95 19.40 8.36 -0.18
CA LEU A 95 18.85 7.13 -0.76
C LEU A 95 19.93 6.25 -1.41
N ILE A 96 20.88 6.85 -2.13
CA ILE A 96 21.98 6.13 -2.80
C ILE A 96 22.92 5.48 -1.78
N ILE A 97 23.13 6.10 -0.61
CA ILE A 97 24.06 5.57 0.41
C ILE A 97 23.42 4.47 1.24
N ILE A 98 22.13 4.59 1.56
CA ILE A 98 21.44 3.66 2.48
C ILE A 98 21.06 2.35 1.80
N THR A 99 20.77 2.39 0.50
CA THR A 99 20.40 1.21 -0.30
C THR A 99 21.45 0.08 -0.29
N PRO A 100 22.76 0.32 -0.55
CA PRO A 100 23.76 -0.76 -0.53
C PRO A 100 24.04 -1.29 0.88
N ILE A 101 24.02 -0.42 1.90
CA ILE A 101 24.26 -0.83 3.30
C ILE A 101 23.17 -1.80 3.75
N PHE A 102 21.91 -1.54 3.40
CA PHE A 102 20.80 -2.40 3.76
C PHE A 102 20.83 -3.74 3.01
N MET A 103 21.18 -3.73 1.72
CA MET A 103 21.35 -4.97 0.95
C MET A 103 22.47 -5.86 1.52
N PHE A 104 23.53 -5.26 2.06
CA PHE A 104 24.59 -5.98 2.77
C PHE A 104 24.14 -6.55 4.12
N MET A 105 23.29 -5.83 4.86
CA MET A 105 22.72 -6.33 6.12
C MET A 105 21.77 -7.51 5.86
N LEU A 106 20.91 -7.41 4.84
CA LEU A 106 19.96 -8.47 4.47
C LEU A 106 20.67 -9.77 4.06
N SER A 107 21.78 -9.68 3.32
CA SER A 107 22.52 -10.86 2.89
C SER A 107 23.11 -11.63 4.08
N LYS A 108 23.70 -10.91 5.05
CA LYS A 108 24.25 -11.51 6.28
C LYS A 108 23.18 -12.05 7.22
N PHE A 109 22.08 -11.31 7.42
CA PHE A 109 21.01 -11.72 8.32
C PHE A 109 20.27 -12.96 7.79
N SER A 110 20.13 -13.07 6.46
CA SER A 110 19.58 -14.27 5.83
C SER A 110 20.43 -15.50 6.07
N LEU A 111 21.77 -15.38 6.09
CA LEU A 111 22.68 -16.49 6.32
C LEU A 111 22.69 -16.94 7.80
N ALA A 112 22.62 -15.99 8.74
CA ALA A 112 22.70 -16.27 10.18
C ALA A 112 21.44 -16.96 10.74
N ASN A 113 20.25 -16.64 10.22
CA ASN A 113 18.98 -17.22 10.70
C ASN A 113 18.53 -18.48 9.92
N LEU A 114 19.25 -18.88 8.88
CA LEU A 114 18.93 -20.09 8.11
C LEU A 114 19.45 -21.38 8.75
N ILE A 115 20.48 -21.31 9.60
CA ILE A 115 21.04 -22.49 10.26
C ILE A 115 20.17 -22.92 11.46
N SER A 116 19.46 -21.98 12.10
CA SER A 116 18.62 -22.25 13.28
C SER A 116 17.14 -22.55 12.97
N SER A 117 16.68 -22.37 11.72
CA SER A 117 15.27 -22.54 11.33
C SER A 117 15.00 -23.75 10.43
N SER A 118 15.94 -24.70 10.34
CA SER A 118 15.75 -25.97 9.63
C SER A 118 14.62 -26.85 10.22
N HIS A 119 14.19 -26.59 11.45
CA HIS A 119 13.07 -27.28 12.11
C HIS A 119 11.68 -26.68 11.82
N LEU A 120 11.59 -25.54 11.13
CA LEU A 120 10.31 -24.99 10.66
C LEU A 120 10.03 -25.36 9.20
N SER A 121 10.53 -26.52 8.77
CA SER A 121 9.91 -27.30 7.69
C SER A 121 8.62 -27.91 8.25
N THR A 122 7.67 -27.05 8.61
CA THR A 122 6.29 -27.46 8.82
C THR A 122 5.87 -28.16 7.55
N LYS A 123 5.69 -29.47 7.69
CA LYS A 123 4.97 -30.34 6.77
C LYS A 123 4.02 -29.49 5.93
N TYR A 124 4.31 -29.35 4.64
CA TYR A 124 3.32 -29.02 3.62
C TYR A 124 2.38 -30.23 3.48
N THR A 125 1.77 -30.65 4.59
CA THR A 125 0.60 -31.49 4.59
C THR A 125 -0.52 -30.60 4.10
N SER A 126 -0.76 -30.65 2.78
CA SER A 126 -2.07 -30.43 2.18
C SER A 126 -2.90 -29.40 2.96
N ILE A 127 -2.42 -28.16 3.01
CA ILE A 127 -3.17 -27.07 3.61
C ILE A 127 -4.38 -26.92 2.71
N ASN A 128 -5.50 -27.39 3.24
CA ASN A 128 -6.80 -27.44 2.63
C ASN A 128 -7.04 -26.23 1.72
N PHE A 129 -7.13 -26.50 0.42
CA PHE A 129 -7.74 -25.62 -0.59
C PHE A 129 -9.13 -25.12 -0.18
N TYR A 130 -9.73 -25.74 0.83
CA TYR A 130 -10.99 -25.34 1.44
C TYR A 130 -10.96 -23.88 1.92
N TYR A 131 -9.98 -23.43 2.71
CA TYR A 131 -9.99 -22.07 3.29
C TYR A 131 -9.66 -20.93 2.29
N MET A 132 -9.32 -21.25 1.04
CA MET A 132 -8.86 -20.27 0.05
C MET A 132 -9.91 -19.87 -0.98
N ASN A 133 -11.07 -20.52 -0.98
CA ASN A 133 -12.07 -20.28 -2.00
C ASN A 133 -12.94 -19.06 -1.64
N LEU A 134 -12.81 -17.96 -2.41
CA LEU A 134 -13.66 -16.77 -2.29
C LEU A 134 -15.15 -17.12 -2.24
N ASN A 135 -15.53 -18.23 -2.89
CA ASN A 135 -16.91 -18.71 -2.92
C ASN A 135 -17.45 -19.10 -1.54
N GLN A 136 -16.61 -19.43 -0.56
CA GLN A 136 -17.06 -19.71 0.81
C GLN A 136 -17.62 -18.48 1.52
N LEU A 137 -17.28 -17.26 1.07
CA LEU A 137 -17.87 -16.04 1.61
C LEU A 137 -19.37 -15.94 1.27
N LEU A 138 -19.81 -16.58 0.18
CA LEU A 138 -21.21 -16.64 -0.24
C LEU A 138 -22.01 -17.72 0.52
N GLU A 139 -21.33 -18.65 1.18
CA GLU A 139 -21.97 -19.71 1.96
C GLU A 139 -22.37 -19.21 3.36
N PHE A 140 -23.34 -19.88 3.97
CA PHE A 140 -23.73 -19.60 5.35
C PHE A 140 -22.64 -20.09 6.32
N PRO A 141 -22.23 -19.33 7.36
CA PRO A 141 -22.83 -18.09 7.86
C PRO A 141 -22.24 -16.80 7.27
N PHE A 142 -21.18 -16.86 6.45
CA PHE A 142 -20.45 -15.69 5.99
C PHE A 142 -21.26 -14.76 5.06
N ASN A 143 -22.32 -15.26 4.42
CA ASN A 143 -23.22 -14.42 3.63
C ASN A 143 -23.85 -13.26 4.44
N THR A 144 -24.07 -13.43 5.76
CA THR A 144 -24.58 -12.31 6.58
C THR A 144 -23.58 -11.15 6.61
N PHE A 145 -22.28 -11.44 6.59
CA PHE A 145 -21.23 -10.43 6.50
C PHE A 145 -21.29 -9.68 5.16
N ILE A 146 -21.49 -10.39 4.04
CA ILE A 146 -21.66 -9.76 2.72
C ILE A 146 -22.85 -8.80 2.72
N ILE A 147 -24.00 -9.22 3.24
CA ILE A 147 -25.20 -8.39 3.32
C ILE A 147 -24.93 -7.12 4.14
N THR A 148 -24.24 -7.24 5.28
CA THR A 148 -23.87 -6.06 6.08
C THR A 148 -22.93 -5.10 5.34
N LEU A 149 -21.97 -5.61 4.56
CA LEU A 149 -21.07 -4.77 3.75
C LEU A 149 -21.82 -4.02 2.64
N MET A 150 -22.81 -4.66 2.00
CA MET A 150 -23.63 -4.00 0.99
C MET A 150 -24.42 -2.82 1.57
N PHE A 151 -25.06 -3.00 2.74
CA PHE A 151 -25.74 -1.91 3.43
C PHE A 151 -24.78 -0.81 3.87
N PHE A 152 -23.59 -1.16 4.35
CA PHE A 152 -22.57 -0.19 4.73
C PHE A 152 -22.14 0.68 3.54
N LEU A 153 -21.88 0.08 2.37
CA LEU A 153 -21.53 0.81 1.15
C LEU A 153 -22.67 1.73 0.69
N LEU A 154 -23.92 1.26 0.75
CA LEU A 154 -25.10 2.06 0.41
C LEU A 154 -25.25 3.28 1.35
N PHE A 155 -25.07 3.09 2.65
CA PHE A 155 -25.09 4.18 3.62
C PHE A 155 -24.00 5.21 3.34
N ASN A 156 -22.78 4.77 3.01
CA ASN A 156 -21.69 5.67 2.64
C ASN A 156 -22.01 6.52 1.39
N LEU A 157 -22.63 5.93 0.36
CA LEU A 157 -23.05 6.69 -0.83
C LEU A 157 -24.08 7.79 -0.49
N ILE A 158 -25.08 7.47 0.34
CA ILE A 158 -26.07 8.47 0.79
C ILE A 158 -25.40 9.57 1.62
N LEU A 159 -24.44 9.20 2.48
CA LEU A 159 -23.73 10.16 3.32
C LEU A 159 -22.83 11.09 2.47
N ILE A 160 -22.07 10.54 1.52
CA ILE A 160 -21.19 11.32 0.62
C ILE A 160 -22.03 12.30 -0.22
N THR A 161 -23.15 11.86 -0.79
CA THR A 161 -24.03 12.74 -1.59
C THR A 161 -24.61 13.88 -0.73
N LYS A 162 -25.02 13.61 0.51
CA LYS A 162 -25.45 14.64 1.46
C LYS A 162 -24.34 15.64 1.79
N ILE A 163 -23.11 15.17 2.03
CA ILE A 163 -21.95 16.06 2.27
C ILE A 163 -21.71 16.96 1.06
N CYS A 164 -21.75 16.42 -0.16
CA CYS A 164 -21.55 17.20 -1.38
C CYS A 164 -22.62 18.29 -1.56
N ILE A 165 -23.89 18.01 -1.23
CA ILE A 165 -24.97 19.01 -1.32
C ILE A 165 -24.78 20.13 -0.30
N ILE A 166 -24.42 19.80 0.94
CA ILE A 166 -24.19 20.79 2.02
C ILE A 166 -22.99 21.69 1.69
N ASN A 167 -21.93 21.11 1.12
CA ASN A 167 -20.69 21.81 0.80
C ASN A 167 -20.70 22.49 -0.59
N SER A 168 -21.85 22.56 -1.26
CA SER A 168 -22.00 23.18 -2.60
C SER A 168 -21.86 24.72 -2.62
N LYS A 169 -21.49 25.34 -1.49
CA LYS A 169 -21.10 26.76 -1.48
C LYS A 169 -19.89 26.95 -2.41
N PRO A 170 -19.89 27.97 -3.29
CA PRO A 170 -18.78 28.17 -4.20
C PRO A 170 -17.49 28.43 -3.41
N LEU A 171 -16.49 27.56 -3.60
CA LEU A 171 -15.15 27.66 -3.00
C LEU A 171 -14.43 28.97 -3.37
N ARG A 172 -14.86 29.63 -4.46
CA ARG A 172 -14.49 30.99 -4.81
C ARG A 172 -15.65 31.93 -4.51
N MET A 173 -15.43 32.83 -3.56
CA MET A 173 -16.26 34.01 -3.40
C MET A 173 -16.15 34.82 -4.70
N ILE A 174 -17.20 34.83 -5.52
CA ILE A 174 -17.34 35.80 -6.61
C ILE A 174 -17.61 37.12 -5.89
N LYS A 175 -16.56 37.92 -5.69
CA LYS A 175 -16.74 39.31 -5.26
C LYS A 175 -17.55 40.00 -6.35
N LYS A 176 -18.79 40.38 -6.03
CA LYS A 176 -19.53 41.41 -6.75
C LYS A 176 -18.88 42.76 -6.47
#